data_AF-A0A966UIT2-F1
#
_entry.id   AF-A0A966UIT2-F1
#
_cell.length_a   1.000
_cell.length_b   1.000
_cell.length_c   1.000
_cell.angle_alpha   90.00
_cell.angle_beta   90.00
_cell.angle_gamma   90.00
#
_symmetry.space_group_name_H-M   'P 1'
#
loop_
_entity.id
_entity.type
_entity.pdbx_description
1 polymer ?
#
loop_
_entity_poly.entity_id
_entity_poly.type
_entity_poly.pdbx_seq_one_letter_code
_entity_poly.pdbx_strand_id
1 'polypeptide(L)'
;MAEAAAMRVEVVSPERVLFSGEATQVITRTLGGGEVAFLAGHAPFLAAVIPNHTRVYLVDGQVLDIAVHGGFVEVSNGKVSILTDDAELGSEIDKNHAAAEVARLEEQ
;
A
#
# COMPACT_ATOMS: atom_id res chain seq x y z
N MET A 1 -28.85 0.86 2.97
CA MET A 1 -27.57 0.15 3.15
C MET A 1 -26.69 0.63 2.01
N ALA A 2 -25.65 1.41 2.29
CA ALA A 2 -24.77 1.89 1.24
C ALA A 2 -24.03 0.69 0.65
N GLU A 3 -24.25 0.42 -0.62
CA GLU A 3 -23.46 -0.52 -1.41
C GLU A 3 -22.02 0.01 -1.36
N ALA A 4 -21.14 -0.66 -0.61
CA ALA A 4 -19.76 -0.25 -0.53
C ALA A 4 -19.14 -0.50 -1.91
N ALA A 5 -19.02 0.55 -2.71
CA ALA A 5 -18.42 0.46 -4.02
C ALA A 5 -17.01 -0.12 -3.86
N ALA A 6 -16.75 -1.22 -4.56
CA ALA A 6 -15.47 -1.89 -4.57
C ALA A 6 -14.58 -1.32 -5.68
N MET A 7 -13.28 -1.29 -5.44
CA MET A 7 -12.27 -1.03 -6.45
C MET A 7 -11.25 -2.15 -6.44
N ARG A 8 -10.67 -2.40 -7.61
CA ARG A 8 -9.58 -3.37 -7.73
C ARG A 8 -8.29 -2.72 -7.24
N VAL A 9 -7.55 -3.45 -6.41
CA VAL A 9 -6.28 -3.00 -5.84
C VAL A 9 -5.21 -4.01 -6.13
N GLU A 10 -4.07 -3.53 -6.63
CA GLU A 10 -2.90 -4.33 -6.93
C GLU A 10 -1.66 -3.69 -6.33
N VAL A 11 -0.87 -4.47 -5.59
CA VAL A 11 0.43 -4.06 -5.07
C VAL A 11 1.46 -4.97 -5.71
N VAL A 12 2.35 -4.37 -6.50
CA VAL A 12 3.27 -5.10 -7.37
C VAL A 12 4.70 -4.60 -7.18
N SER A 13 5.63 -5.53 -7.15
CA SER A 13 7.06 -5.26 -7.27
C SER A 13 7.61 -5.84 -8.57
N PRO A 14 8.83 -5.45 -9.00
CA PRO A 14 9.48 -6.03 -10.17
C PRO A 14 9.61 -7.56 -10.10
N GLU A 15 9.71 -8.11 -8.89
CA GLU A 15 9.91 -9.55 -8.67
C GLU A 15 8.61 -10.34 -8.57
N ARG A 16 7.54 -9.76 -8.00
CA ARG A 16 6.27 -10.46 -7.77
C ARG A 16 5.09 -9.52 -7.56
N VAL A 17 3.88 -10.07 -7.75
CA VAL A 17 2.65 -9.45 -7.25
C VAL A 17 2.51 -9.79 -5.77
N LEU A 18 2.54 -8.77 -4.91
CA LEU A 18 2.39 -8.94 -3.46
C LEU A 18 0.94 -9.11 -3.05
N PHE A 19 0.05 -8.34 -3.69
CA PHE A 19 -1.37 -8.37 -3.42
C PHE A 19 -2.17 -8.05 -4.68
N SER A 20 -3.28 -8.75 -4.88
CA SER A 20 -4.27 -8.45 -5.91
C SER A 20 -5.64 -8.85 -5.38
N GLY A 21 -6.58 -7.92 -5.35
CA GLY A 21 -7.92 -8.18 -4.82
C GLY A 21 -8.85 -6.97 -4.93
N GLU A 22 -10.03 -7.09 -4.31
CA GLU A 22 -11.00 -6.02 -4.21
C GLU A 22 -10.97 -5.36 -2.84
N ALA A 23 -11.00 -4.03 -2.82
CA ALA A 23 -10.96 -3.22 -1.62
C ALA A 23 -11.99 -2.09 -1.71
N THR A 24 -12.45 -1.62 -0.57
CA THR A 24 -13.30 -0.42 -0.49
C THR A 24 -12.46 0.86 -0.38
N GLN A 25 -11.26 0.75 0.19
CA GLN A 25 -10.39 1.89 0.45
C GLN A 25 -8.91 1.48 0.49
N VAL A 26 -8.03 2.37 0.00
CA VAL A 26 -6.58 2.26 0.15
C VAL A 26 -6.06 3.56 0.74
N ILE A 27 -5.25 3.47 1.79
CA ILE A 27 -4.61 4.62 2.42
C ILE A 27 -3.10 4.45 2.29
N THR A 28 -2.43 5.41 1.66
CA THR A 28 -0.97 5.41 1.48
C THR A 28 -0.42 6.83 1.57
N ARG A 29 0.90 6.99 1.63
CA ARG A 29 1.56 8.29 1.74
C ARG A 29 2.31 8.67 0.47
N THR A 30 1.92 9.78 -0.14
CA THR A 30 2.53 10.30 -1.36
C THR A 30 3.54 11.40 -1.07
N LEU A 31 4.52 11.56 -1.95
CA LEU A 31 5.49 12.64 -1.90
C LEU A 31 4.80 13.97 -2.16
N GLY A 32 4.91 14.91 -1.22
CA GLY A 32 4.29 16.24 -1.31
C GLY A 32 2.78 16.29 -1.02
N GLY A 33 2.05 15.19 -1.21
CA GLY A 33 0.62 15.09 -0.94
C GLY A 33 0.24 14.63 0.49
N GLY A 34 1.20 14.09 1.24
CA GLY A 34 0.92 13.56 2.58
C GLY A 34 0.16 12.22 2.52
N GLU A 35 -0.66 11.94 3.53
CA GLU A 35 -1.48 10.72 3.59
C GLU A 35 -2.74 10.90 2.74
N VAL A 36 -2.93 10.01 1.76
CA VAL A 36 -4.01 10.06 0.78
C VAL A 36 -4.82 8.78 0.87
N ALA A 37 -6.15 8.94 0.91
CA ALA A 37 -7.09 7.84 0.90
C ALA A 37 -7.80 7.75 -0.46
N PHE A 38 -7.60 6.67 -1.19
CA PHE A 38 -8.28 6.34 -2.42
C PHE A 38 -9.51 5.49 -2.13
N LEU A 39 -10.66 5.90 -2.68
CA LEU A 39 -11.95 5.22 -2.56
C LEU A 39 -12.40 4.76 -3.95
N ALA A 40 -13.40 3.89 -4.01
CA ALA A 40 -13.99 3.51 -5.28
C ALA A 40 -14.55 4.71 -6.05
N GLY A 41 -14.27 4.76 -7.35
CA GLY A 41 -14.65 5.89 -8.22
C GLY A 41 -13.70 7.09 -8.18
N HIS A 42 -12.54 6.98 -7.53
CA HIS A 42 -11.55 8.06 -7.53
C HIS A 42 -11.07 8.41 -8.95
N ALA A 43 -10.85 9.71 -9.18
CA ALA A 43 -10.34 10.21 -10.45
C ALA A 43 -8.93 9.68 -10.75
N PRO A 44 -8.50 9.65 -12.04
CA PRO A 44 -7.15 9.23 -12.38
C PRO A 44 -6.10 10.05 -11.62
N PHE A 45 -5.11 9.35 -11.07
CA PHE A 45 -4.11 9.95 -10.19
C PHE A 45 -2.78 9.22 -10.34
N LEU A 46 -1.68 9.96 -10.34
CA LEU A 46 -0.34 9.39 -10.37
C LEU A 46 0.56 10.20 -9.46
N ALA A 47 1.21 9.54 -8.50
CA ALA A 47 2.19 10.19 -7.63
C ALA A 47 3.26 9.22 -7.16
N ALA A 48 4.42 9.77 -6.81
CA ALA A 48 5.45 9.04 -6.09
C ALA A 48 4.98 8.75 -4.65
N VAL A 49 5.29 7.57 -4.15
CA VAL A 49 4.99 7.09 -2.80
C VAL A 49 6.30 7.12 -2.01
N ILE A 50 6.24 7.58 -0.76
CA ILE A 50 7.39 7.53 0.17
C ILE A 50 7.30 6.30 1.07
N PRO A 51 8.41 5.83 1.67
CA PRO A 51 8.36 4.72 2.62
C PRO A 51 7.29 4.92 3.67
N ASN A 52 6.28 4.04 3.70
CA ASN A 52 5.12 4.19 4.57
C ASN A 52 4.39 2.88 4.85
N HIS A 53 3.54 2.94 5.87
CA HIS A 53 2.56 1.91 6.20
C HIS A 53 1.28 2.13 5.39
N THR A 54 1.11 1.34 4.34
CA THR A 54 -0.08 1.36 3.48
C THR A 54 -1.13 0.40 4.02
N ARG A 55 -2.38 0.88 4.10
CA ARG A 55 -3.53 0.11 4.58
C ARG A 55 -4.54 -0.11 3.47
N VAL A 56 -4.91 -1.36 3.24
CA VAL A 56 -5.94 -1.75 2.26
C VAL A 56 -7.13 -2.33 3.01
N TYR A 57 -8.28 -1.67 2.91
CA TYR A 57 -9.54 -2.12 3.50
C TYR A 57 -10.26 -3.01 2.49
N LEU A 58 -10.26 -4.31 2.73
CA LEU A 58 -10.86 -5.31 1.86
C LEU A 58 -12.39 -5.28 1.97
N VAL A 59 -13.05 -5.76 0.91
CA VAL A 59 -14.53 -5.81 0.85
C VAL A 59 -15.16 -6.74 1.89
N ASP A 60 -14.40 -7.68 2.44
CA ASP A 60 -14.82 -8.60 3.51
C ASP A 60 -14.69 -7.99 4.92
N GLY A 61 -14.21 -6.74 5.02
CA GLY A 61 -13.99 -6.02 6.27
C GLY A 61 -12.63 -6.26 6.91
N GLN A 62 -11.75 -7.07 6.29
CA GLN A 62 -10.37 -7.22 6.74
C GLN A 62 -9.54 -5.99 6.35
N VAL A 63 -8.51 -5.71 7.15
CA VAL A 63 -7.51 -4.69 6.85
C VAL A 63 -6.20 -5.40 6.55
N LEU A 64 -5.64 -5.12 5.38
CA LEU A 64 -4.34 -5.58 4.97
C LEU A 64 -3.33 -4.46 5.16
N ASP A 65 -2.41 -4.67 6.09
CA ASP A 65 -1.30 -3.79 6.38
C ASP A 65 -0.09 -4.17 5.51
N ILE A 66 0.49 -3.21 4.80
CA ILE A 66 1.61 -3.42 3.88
C ILE A 66 2.67 -2.34 4.15
N ALA A 67 3.89 -2.76 4.45
CA ALA A 67 5.05 -1.87 4.45
C ALA A 67 5.49 -1.66 3.00
N VAL A 68 5.44 -0.42 2.53
CA VAL A 68 5.83 -0.05 1.16
C VAL A 68 7.08 0.81 1.24
N HIS A 69 8.18 0.40 0.60
CA HIS A 69 9.48 1.09 0.68
C HIS A 69 9.68 2.19 -0.39
N GLY A 70 8.58 2.69 -0.95
CA GLY A 70 8.57 3.76 -1.95
C GLY A 70 8.02 3.29 -3.30
N GLY A 71 8.15 4.11 -4.33
CA GLY A 71 7.70 3.81 -5.69
C GLY A 71 6.60 4.76 -6.16
N PHE A 72 5.53 4.23 -6.75
CA PHE A 72 4.45 5.03 -7.36
C PHE A 72 3.07 4.44 -7.08
N VAL A 73 2.08 5.32 -6.90
CA VAL A 73 0.67 4.96 -6.90
C VAL A 73 0.03 5.48 -8.17
N GLU A 74 -0.64 4.60 -8.89
CA GLU A 74 -1.43 4.91 -10.08
C GLU A 74 -2.89 4.55 -9.81
N VAL A 75 -3.80 5.48 -10.10
CA VAL A 75 -5.23 5.25 -10.14
C VAL A 75 -5.68 5.45 -11.58
N SER A 76 -6.20 4.40 -12.20
CA SER A 76 -6.62 4.40 -13.60
C SER A 76 -7.78 3.43 -13.79
N ASN A 77 -8.80 3.81 -14.55
CA ASN A 77 -9.97 2.96 -14.87
C ASN A 77 -10.64 2.31 -13.63
N GLY A 78 -10.72 3.03 -12.51
CA GLY A 78 -11.31 2.50 -11.27
C GLY A 78 -10.47 1.42 -10.57
N LYS A 79 -9.19 1.30 -10.94
CA LYS A 79 -8.20 0.41 -10.30
C LYS A 79 -7.10 1.25 -9.64
N VAL A 80 -6.66 0.84 -8.46
CA VAL A 80 -5.50 1.41 -7.77
C VAL A 80 -4.34 0.41 -7.84
N SER A 81 -3.23 0.84 -8.43
CA SER A 81 -2.00 0.07 -8.54
C SER A 81 -0.90 0.77 -7.74
N ILE A 82 -0.27 0.05 -6.81
CA ILE A 82 0.94 0.51 -6.11
C ILE A 82 2.11 -0.27 -6.67
N LEU A 83 3.00 0.42 -7.37
CA LEU A 83 4.25 -0.11 -7.89
C LEU A 83 5.35 0.27 -6.91
N THR A 84 6.06 -0.73 -6.40
CA THR A 84 7.10 -0.52 -5.38
C THR A 84 8.30 -1.41 -5.66
N ASP A 85 9.51 -0.91 -5.40
CA ASP A 85 10.71 -1.74 -5.56
C ASP A 85 10.70 -2.89 -4.55
N ASP A 86 10.27 -2.61 -3.32
CA ASP A 86 10.20 -3.57 -2.23
C ASP A 86 9.00 -3.28 -1.30
N ALA A 87 8.28 -4.33 -0.93
CA ALA A 87 7.20 -4.25 0.03
C ALA A 87 7.03 -5.56 0.79
N GLU A 88 6.53 -5.44 2.00
CA GLU A 88 6.32 -6.56 2.91
C GLU A 88 4.90 -6.52 3.47
N LEU A 89 4.25 -7.68 3.51
CA LEU A 89 2.96 -7.83 4.18
C LEU A 89 3.16 -7.75 5.68
N GLY A 90 2.32 -7.00 6.39
CA GLY A 90 2.41 -6.82 7.85
C GLY A 90 2.36 -8.14 8.64
N SER A 91 1.73 -9.17 8.09
CA SER A 91 1.68 -10.53 8.61
C SER A 91 2.99 -11.31 8.44
N GLU A 92 3.89 -10.86 7.56
CA GLU A 92 5.19 -11.47 7.26
C GLU A 92 6.38 -10.72 7.90
N ILE A 93 6.14 -9.57 8.56
CA ILE A 93 7.20 -8.80 9.20
C ILE A 93 7.75 -9.58 10.42
N ASP A 94 8.93 -10.18 10.25
CA ASP A 94 9.71 -10.76 11.35
C ASP A 94 10.27 -9.62 12.22
N LYS A 95 9.52 -9.31 13.29
CA LYS A 95 9.82 -8.24 14.25
C LYS A 95 11.22 -8.36 14.86
N ASN A 96 11.80 -9.56 14.92
CA ASN A 96 13.13 -9.75 15.51
C ASN A 96 14.25 -9.31 14.57
N HIS A 97 14.06 -9.46 13.25
CA HIS A 97 15.05 -9.03 12.26
C HIS A 97 15.01 -7.51 12.06
N ALA A 98 13.80 -6.93 12.02
CA ALA A 98 13.62 -5.48 11.90
C ALA A 98 14.27 -4.71 13.07
N ALA A 99 14.18 -5.25 14.30
CA ALA A 99 14.81 -4.63 15.48
C ALA A 99 16.34 -4.71 15.45
N ALA A 100 16.92 -5.80 14.91
CA ALA A 100 18.37 -5.99 14.83
C ALA A 100 19.03 -5.03 13.82
N GLU A 101 18.35 -4.70 12.72
CA GLU A 101 18.88 -3.77 11.72
C GLU A 101 18.82 -2.31 12.19
N VAL A 102 17.75 -1.91 12.88
CA VAL A 102 17.68 -0.59 13.54
C VAL A 102 18.82 -0.44 14.55
N ALA A 103 19.08 -1.46 15.37
CA ALA A 103 20.16 -1.42 16.36
C ALA A 103 21.56 -1.28 15.73
N ARG A 104 21.82 -1.89 14.57
CA ARG A 104 23.10 -1.71 13.85
C ARG A 104 23.26 -0.32 13.25
N LEU A 105 22.17 0.28 12.78
CA LEU A 105 22.18 1.61 12.19
C LEU A 105 22.35 2.71 13.25
N GLU A 106 21.90 2.46 14.49
CA GLU A 106 22.09 3.37 15.62
C GLU A 106 23.50 3.33 16.22
N GLU A 107 24.29 2.27 15.95
CA GLU A 107 25.69 2.14 16.38
C GLU A 107 26.72 2.75 15.41
N GLN A 108 26.29 3.33 14.28
CA GLN A 108 27.15 4.08 13.34
C GLN A 108 26.97 5.60 13.49
#